data_AF-A0A397VXY0-F1
#
_entry.id   AF-A0A397VXY0-F1
#
_cell.length_a   1.000
_cell.length_b   1.000
_cell.length_c   1.000
_cell.angle_alpha   90.00
_cell.angle_beta   90.00
_cell.angle_gamma   90.00
#
_symmetry.space_group_name_H-M   'P 1'
#
loop_
_entity.id
_entity.type
_entity.pdbx_description
1 polymer ?
#
loop_
_entity_poly.entity_id
_entity_poly.type
_entity_poly.pdbx_seq_one_letter_code
_entity_poly.pdbx_strand_id
1 'polypeptide(L)'
;MNIEPFQNNSNLLENPKDFDVKIKVGEKQNNKEFKAHSIILSARSDYFKAALSSRWARRENGIIIFDKPNISPSVFEILLKYIYTGTFSNNNEVNLLDIFVAADEIGLLEISQQAKKSLRNEAFEYRRHGKFLKALEFYEDILKNCPHSAEDQKSASKWDLSYYRYGSEGIIELSKVLCKNTTLTSLNLSCIKLGSIEVEQSGVKILADALCKNFTLKNLNLSHNNLGSEGGKALANSLYENSTLTSLNLGYNELGSKGGKALANALCKNSTLKDLNLQFNNLGSKGGKAVIESLCKNTTLKDLNLNSNELGSEGGKALAYALYKNSALTSLELYNNNIGSEGGKAIAEALYKNSTLTSLNLKFNNIRLGGKALANALCKNSTLIFLDLSENALGFEGGKALADALFKNFTLKNLNLCYNNIGSEGGKLLENVLYKNSTLTSLRITSNYIDFELKSNNPNLKIVQFNGFTNSTHFPLYG
;
A
#
# COMPACT_ATOMS: atom_id res chain seq x y z
N MET A 1 -9.03 35.69 19.62
CA MET A 1 -10.15 36.66 19.70
C MET A 1 -11.25 36.00 20.51
N ASN A 2 -11.67 36.65 21.59
CA ASN A 2 -12.77 36.17 22.42
C ASN A 2 -14.06 36.18 21.58
N ILE A 3 -14.63 34.99 21.34
CA ILE A 3 -15.95 34.86 20.73
C ILE A 3 -16.96 35.10 21.85
N GLU A 4 -17.72 36.19 21.76
CA GLU A 4 -18.86 36.43 22.66
C GLU A 4 -19.82 35.23 22.65
N PRO A 5 -20.49 34.92 23.79
CA PRO A 5 -21.46 33.83 23.84
C PRO A 5 -22.60 34.06 22.82
N PHE A 6 -22.89 33.04 22.03
CA PHE A 6 -23.89 33.06 20.95
C PHE A 6 -25.27 33.52 21.44
N GLN A 7 -25.82 34.58 20.83
CA GLN A 7 -27.21 34.99 21.00
C GLN A 7 -28.14 34.11 20.15
N ASN A 8 -28.98 33.30 20.81
CA ASN A 8 -30.02 32.52 20.14
C ASN A 8 -31.17 33.43 19.70
N ASN A 9 -31.34 33.61 18.39
CA ASN A 9 -32.34 34.50 17.79
C ASN A 9 -33.58 33.78 17.25
N SER A 10 -33.95 32.62 17.80
CA SER A 10 -35.09 31.81 17.33
C SER A 10 -36.38 32.61 17.15
N ASN A 11 -36.65 33.56 18.04
CA ASN A 11 -37.86 34.41 17.99
C ASN A 11 -37.94 35.26 16.70
N LEU A 12 -36.79 35.71 16.18
CA LEU A 12 -36.72 36.50 14.95
C LEU A 12 -36.85 35.63 13.68
N LEU A 13 -36.65 34.32 13.80
CA LEU A 13 -36.90 33.37 12.71
C LEU A 13 -38.39 33.03 12.61
N GLU A 14 -39.06 32.82 13.76
CA GLU A 14 -40.49 32.48 13.82
C GLU A 14 -41.40 33.66 13.49
N ASN A 15 -41.00 34.88 13.90
CA ASN A 15 -41.72 36.11 13.59
C ASN A 15 -40.75 37.20 13.09
N PRO A 16 -40.44 37.22 11.77
CA PRO A 16 -39.40 38.07 11.20
C PRO A 16 -39.90 39.52 11.04
N LYS A 17 -40.07 40.22 12.17
CA LYS A 17 -40.28 41.67 12.19
C LYS A 17 -39.01 42.38 11.72
N ASP A 18 -39.17 43.48 10.99
CA ASP A 18 -38.05 44.32 10.51
C ASP A 18 -37.03 43.60 9.60
N PHE A 19 -37.46 42.51 8.93
CA PHE A 19 -36.65 41.84 7.93
C PHE A 19 -36.32 42.78 6.76
N ASP A 20 -35.09 42.72 6.28
CA ASP A 20 -34.57 43.55 5.19
C ASP A 20 -34.02 42.72 4.02
N VAL A 21 -34.09 41.39 4.12
CA VAL A 21 -33.67 40.44 3.08
C VAL A 21 -34.78 39.43 2.78
N LYS A 22 -35.04 39.18 1.49
CA LYS A 22 -35.79 38.03 0.99
C LYS A 22 -34.88 37.12 0.19
N ILE A 23 -34.96 35.83 0.46
CA ILE A 23 -34.18 34.80 -0.22
C ILE A 23 -35.16 33.84 -0.88
N LYS A 24 -35.17 33.82 -2.21
CA LYS A 24 -35.96 32.90 -3.01
C LYS A 24 -35.14 31.65 -3.26
N VAL A 25 -35.63 30.52 -2.78
CA VAL A 25 -34.90 29.25 -2.77
C VAL A 25 -35.67 28.21 -3.58
N GLY A 26 -34.95 27.38 -4.33
CA GLY A 26 -35.50 26.29 -5.14
C GLY A 26 -35.92 26.70 -6.55
N GLU A 27 -36.26 25.70 -7.37
CA GLU A 27 -36.67 25.89 -8.77
C GLU A 27 -38.14 25.52 -9.02
N LYS A 28 -38.75 26.21 -10.00
CA LYS A 28 -40.08 25.88 -10.57
C LYS A 28 -41.17 25.73 -9.50
N GLN A 29 -41.75 24.53 -9.37
CA GLN A 29 -42.89 24.23 -8.49
C GLN A 29 -42.50 24.01 -7.01
N ASN A 30 -41.20 23.84 -6.70
CA ASN A 30 -40.71 23.68 -5.34
C ASN A 30 -39.85 24.89 -4.93
N ASN A 31 -40.45 26.08 -4.99
CA ASN A 31 -39.83 27.32 -4.56
C ASN A 31 -40.43 27.79 -3.22
N LYS A 32 -39.62 28.44 -2.40
CA LYS A 32 -40.07 29.07 -1.15
C LYS A 32 -39.31 30.38 -0.93
N GLU A 33 -40.03 31.40 -0.48
CA GLU A 33 -39.43 32.68 -0.09
C GLU A 33 -39.18 32.67 1.43
N PHE A 34 -37.95 33.00 1.81
CA PHE A 34 -37.54 33.14 3.20
C PHE A 34 -37.28 34.61 3.51
N LYS A 35 -37.79 35.08 4.64
CA LYS A 35 -37.53 36.42 5.17
C LYS A 35 -36.38 36.35 6.18
N ALA A 36 -35.40 37.22 6.06
CA ALA A 36 -34.21 37.19 6.89
C ALA A 36 -33.64 38.59 7.20
N HIS A 37 -32.71 38.66 8.16
CA HIS A 37 -32.03 39.88 8.57
C HIS A 37 -30.59 39.90 8.06
N SER A 38 -30.22 40.94 7.29
CA SER A 38 -28.90 41.10 6.69
C SER A 38 -27.78 41.05 7.73
N ILE A 39 -28.00 41.61 8.92
CA ILE A 39 -27.01 41.63 10.01
C ILE A 39 -26.71 40.22 10.54
N ILE A 40 -27.72 39.36 10.67
CA ILE A 40 -27.55 37.98 11.15
C ILE A 40 -26.88 37.14 10.05
N LEU A 41 -27.36 37.26 8.80
CA LEU A 41 -26.78 36.56 7.65
C LEU A 41 -25.30 36.89 7.46
N SER A 42 -24.94 38.18 7.44
CA SER A 42 -23.55 38.64 7.23
C SER A 42 -22.61 38.34 8.40
N ALA A 43 -23.13 38.22 9.62
CA ALA A 43 -22.33 37.81 10.78
C ALA A 43 -21.98 36.33 10.76
N ARG A 44 -22.79 35.50 10.08
CA ARG A 44 -22.75 34.03 10.21
C ARG A 44 -22.35 33.30 8.92
N SER A 45 -22.34 33.99 7.78
CA SER A 45 -22.04 33.43 6.47
C SER A 45 -21.12 34.37 5.70
N ASP A 46 -19.95 33.85 5.29
CA ASP A 46 -19.00 34.62 4.49
C ASP A 46 -19.57 34.98 3.12
N TYR A 47 -20.38 34.08 2.54
CA TYR A 47 -21.12 34.35 1.31
C TYR A 47 -22.04 35.57 1.49
N PHE A 48 -22.91 35.56 2.50
CA PHE A 48 -23.85 36.67 2.68
C PHE A 48 -23.14 37.95 3.11
N LYS A 49 -22.05 37.88 3.86
CA LYS A 49 -21.20 39.04 4.18
C LYS A 49 -20.66 39.71 2.92
N ALA A 50 -20.12 38.93 1.99
CA ALA A 50 -19.67 39.43 0.69
C ALA A 50 -20.83 39.92 -0.18
N ALA A 51 -21.91 39.14 -0.27
CA ALA A 51 -23.05 39.44 -1.12
C ALA A 51 -23.83 40.69 -0.67
N LEU A 52 -23.95 40.93 0.64
CA LEU A 52 -24.65 42.09 1.21
C LEU A 52 -23.80 43.37 1.21
N SER A 53 -22.47 43.24 1.23
CA SER A 53 -21.56 44.40 1.10
C SER A 53 -21.42 44.88 -0.35
N SER A 54 -21.90 44.09 -1.31
CA SER A 54 -21.93 44.42 -2.73
C SER A 54 -22.90 45.58 -3.02
N ARG A 55 -22.41 46.62 -3.72
CA ARG A 55 -23.23 47.76 -4.16
C ARG A 55 -24.27 47.39 -5.23
N TRP A 56 -24.21 46.18 -5.78
CA TRP A 56 -25.09 45.71 -6.86
C TRP A 56 -26.18 44.74 -6.41
N ALA A 57 -26.39 44.57 -5.10
CA ALA A 57 -27.47 43.71 -4.60
C ALA A 57 -28.85 44.21 -5.08
N ARG A 58 -29.65 43.32 -5.67
CA ARG A 58 -31.00 43.64 -6.16
C ARG A 58 -31.88 44.09 -4.99
N ARG A 59 -32.56 45.23 -5.14
CA ARG A 59 -33.47 45.77 -4.13
C ARG A 59 -34.86 46.00 -4.72
N GLU A 60 -35.89 45.58 -4.00
CA GLU A 60 -37.30 45.80 -4.33
C GLU A 60 -37.97 46.39 -3.09
N ASN A 61 -38.50 47.62 -3.19
CA ASN A 61 -39.15 48.34 -2.08
C ASN A 61 -38.29 48.42 -0.80
N GLY A 62 -36.98 48.63 -0.94
CA GLY A 62 -36.03 48.72 0.17
C GLY A 62 -35.52 47.37 0.69
N ILE A 63 -36.13 46.25 0.26
CA ILE A 63 -35.76 44.88 0.67
C ILE A 63 -34.74 44.32 -0.32
N ILE A 64 -33.67 43.71 0.18
CA ILE A 64 -32.65 43.04 -0.62
C ILE A 64 -33.15 41.66 -1.06
N ILE A 65 -33.01 41.32 -2.34
CA ILE A 65 -33.48 40.06 -2.91
C ILE A 65 -32.28 39.20 -3.33
N PHE A 66 -32.24 37.95 -2.84
CA PHE A 66 -31.32 36.91 -3.32
C PHE A 66 -32.08 35.74 -3.93
N ASP A 67 -31.51 35.17 -4.98
CA ASP A 67 -32.00 33.96 -5.62
C ASP A 67 -30.98 32.82 -5.38
N LYS A 68 -31.47 31.68 -4.88
CA LYS A 68 -30.72 30.45 -4.62
C LYS A 68 -31.46 29.26 -5.23
N PRO A 69 -31.52 29.16 -6.57
CA PRO A 69 -32.27 28.10 -7.24
C PRO A 69 -31.72 26.69 -6.96
N ASN A 70 -30.40 26.58 -6.75
CA ASN A 70 -29.71 25.30 -6.58
C ASN A 70 -29.85 24.68 -5.17
N ILE A 71 -30.46 25.39 -4.23
CA ILE A 71 -30.68 24.90 -2.86
C ILE A 71 -32.16 24.57 -2.72
N SER A 72 -32.51 23.41 -2.17
CA SER A 72 -33.90 23.07 -1.91
C SER A 72 -34.45 23.84 -0.70
N PRO A 73 -35.76 24.15 -0.66
CA PRO A 73 -36.36 24.84 0.48
C PRO A 73 -36.12 24.17 1.83
N SER A 74 -36.20 22.83 1.91
CA SER A 74 -36.00 22.08 3.15
C SER A 74 -34.55 22.14 3.64
N VAL A 75 -33.57 22.08 2.73
CA VAL A 75 -32.15 22.27 3.08
C VAL A 75 -31.91 23.69 3.59
N PHE A 76 -32.40 24.70 2.87
CA PHE A 76 -32.19 26.09 3.27
C PHE A 76 -32.85 26.43 4.60
N GLU A 77 -34.00 25.83 4.92
CA GLU A 77 -34.66 26.00 6.21
C GLU A 77 -33.80 25.51 7.38
N ILE A 78 -33.12 24.36 7.23
CA ILE A 78 -32.15 23.86 8.22
C ILE A 78 -30.97 24.83 8.36
N LEU A 79 -30.41 25.30 7.25
CA LEU A 79 -29.26 26.22 7.26
C LEU A 79 -29.62 27.58 7.84
N LEU A 80 -30.79 28.11 7.51
CA LEU A 80 -31.29 29.38 8.03
C LEU A 80 -31.56 29.28 9.54
N LYS A 81 -32.12 28.16 10.00
CA LYS A 81 -32.26 27.89 11.44
C LYS A 81 -30.91 27.93 12.14
N TYR A 82 -29.90 27.24 11.62
CA TYR A 82 -28.55 27.29 12.19
C TYR A 82 -27.95 28.71 12.20
N ILE A 83 -28.17 29.50 11.15
CA ILE A 83 -27.71 30.90 11.11
C ILE A 83 -28.28 31.69 12.29
N TYR A 84 -29.55 31.47 12.65
CA TYR A 84 -30.24 32.20 13.72
C TYR A 84 -30.00 31.64 15.13
N THR A 85 -29.88 30.32 15.28
CA THR A 85 -29.82 29.67 16.59
C THR A 85 -28.43 29.23 16.99
N GLY A 86 -27.50 29.09 16.02
CA GLY A 86 -26.19 28.49 16.23
C GLY A 86 -26.21 26.97 16.42
N THR A 87 -27.38 26.33 16.33
CA THR A 87 -27.54 24.89 16.57
C THR A 87 -27.88 24.15 15.28
N PHE A 88 -27.07 23.13 14.96
CA PHE A 88 -27.32 22.27 13.81
C PHE A 88 -28.07 21.01 14.23
N SER A 89 -29.24 20.80 13.63
CA SER A 89 -30.05 19.60 13.81
C SER A 89 -30.56 19.14 12.45
N ASN A 90 -30.16 17.93 12.03
CA ASN A 90 -30.76 17.24 10.90
C ASN A 90 -31.62 16.09 11.43
N ASN A 91 -32.91 16.07 11.09
CA ASN A 91 -33.85 15.02 11.52
C ASN A 91 -33.80 13.78 10.60
N ASN A 92 -32.75 13.63 9.78
CA ASN A 92 -32.60 12.59 8.75
C ASN A 92 -33.62 12.62 7.60
N GLU A 93 -34.50 13.64 7.54
CA GLU A 93 -35.42 13.83 6.41
C GLU A 93 -34.73 14.45 5.18
N VAL A 94 -33.60 15.12 5.40
CA VAL A 94 -32.83 15.80 4.34
C VAL A 94 -31.47 15.13 4.20
N ASN A 95 -31.08 14.89 2.94
CA ASN A 95 -29.80 14.27 2.60
C ASN A 95 -28.64 15.15 3.09
N LEU A 96 -27.72 14.55 3.85
CA LEU A 96 -26.52 15.24 4.37
C LEU A 96 -25.62 15.79 3.26
N LEU A 97 -25.61 15.17 2.07
CA LEU A 97 -24.87 15.69 0.92
C LEU A 97 -25.43 17.04 0.45
N ASP A 98 -26.75 17.17 0.37
CA ASP A 98 -27.39 18.42 -0.03
C ASP A 98 -27.15 19.52 0.99
N ILE A 99 -27.18 19.17 2.29
CA ILE A 99 -26.82 20.09 3.38
C ILE A 99 -25.35 20.52 3.26
N PHE A 100 -24.44 19.58 3.02
CA PHE A 100 -23.02 19.86 2.86
C PHE A 100 -22.77 20.80 1.68
N VAL A 101 -23.29 20.49 0.50
CA VAL A 101 -23.12 21.30 -0.73
C VAL A 101 -23.70 22.70 -0.54
N ALA A 102 -24.92 22.80 -0.01
CA ALA A 102 -25.56 24.09 0.22
C ALA A 102 -24.83 24.91 1.29
N ALA A 103 -24.42 24.30 2.41
CA ALA A 103 -23.66 24.97 3.46
C ALA A 103 -22.33 25.51 2.94
N ASP A 104 -21.62 24.75 2.11
CA ASP A 104 -20.41 25.20 1.44
C ASP A 104 -20.69 26.38 0.50
N GLU A 105 -21.73 26.28 -0.34
CA GLU A 105 -22.15 27.31 -1.29
C GLU A 105 -22.48 28.65 -0.60
N ILE A 106 -23.11 28.60 0.57
CA ILE A 106 -23.43 29.80 1.36
C ILE A 106 -22.40 30.09 2.45
N GLY A 107 -21.20 29.54 2.39
CA GLY A 107 -20.08 29.92 3.26
C GLY A 107 -20.31 29.65 4.75
N LEU A 108 -20.99 28.55 5.08
CA LEU A 108 -21.19 28.05 6.44
C LEU A 108 -20.18 26.94 6.74
N LEU A 109 -18.92 27.33 6.95
CA LEU A 109 -17.78 26.41 7.05
C LEU A 109 -17.95 25.34 8.14
N GLU A 110 -18.44 25.70 9.33
CA GLU A 110 -18.65 24.76 10.44
C GLU A 110 -19.64 23.65 10.07
N ILE A 111 -20.74 24.00 9.40
CA ILE A 111 -21.78 23.05 9.01
C ILE A 111 -21.34 22.20 7.83
N SER A 112 -20.67 22.81 6.84
CA SER A 112 -20.05 22.09 5.74
C SER A 112 -19.10 21.01 6.27
N GLN A 113 -18.22 21.36 7.21
CA GLN A 113 -17.30 20.41 7.84
C GLN A 113 -18.01 19.34 8.67
N GLN A 114 -19.02 19.70 9.45
CA GLN A 114 -19.79 18.75 10.26
C GLN A 114 -20.57 17.75 9.39
N ALA A 115 -21.26 18.23 8.35
CA ALA A 115 -22.02 17.40 7.42
C ALA A 115 -21.09 16.45 6.64
N LYS A 116 -19.96 16.96 6.15
CA LYS A 116 -18.92 16.15 5.49
C LYS A 116 -18.37 15.06 6.41
N LYS A 117 -18.09 15.38 7.68
CA LYS A 117 -17.65 14.40 8.68
C LYS A 117 -18.69 13.32 8.90
N SER A 118 -19.98 13.67 8.98
CA SER A 118 -21.06 12.69 9.10
C SER A 118 -21.17 11.79 7.87
N LEU A 119 -21.07 12.33 6.65
CA LEU A 119 -21.06 11.54 5.41
C LEU A 119 -19.90 10.53 5.37
N ARG A 120 -18.71 10.95 5.82
CA ARG A 120 -17.56 10.04 5.95
C ARG A 120 -17.83 8.90 6.93
N ASN A 121 -18.44 9.21 8.07
CA ASN A 121 -18.80 8.20 9.07
C ASN A 121 -19.82 7.21 8.51
N GLU A 122 -20.82 7.68 7.75
CA GLU A 122 -21.78 6.79 7.09
C GLU A 122 -21.10 5.90 6.05
N ALA A 123 -20.24 6.46 5.19
CA ALA A 123 -19.49 5.70 4.20
C ALA A 123 -18.61 4.63 4.87
N PHE A 124 -17.97 4.99 5.98
CA PHE A 124 -17.18 4.07 6.79
C PHE A 124 -18.04 2.93 7.36
N GLU A 125 -19.21 3.23 7.92
CA GLU A 125 -20.12 2.21 8.47
C GLU A 125 -20.66 1.30 7.37
N TYR A 126 -21.02 1.81 6.19
CA TYR A 126 -21.40 0.96 5.06
C TYR A 126 -20.29 -0.02 4.69
N ARG A 127 -19.05 0.46 4.60
CA ARG A 127 -17.88 -0.38 4.30
C ARG A 127 -17.66 -1.44 5.38
N ARG A 128 -17.81 -1.06 6.66
CA ARG A 128 -17.67 -1.99 7.80
C ARG A 128 -18.69 -3.13 7.75
N HIS A 129 -19.90 -2.86 7.28
CA HIS A 129 -20.97 -3.85 7.13
C HIS A 129 -20.98 -4.56 5.76
N GLY A 130 -19.92 -4.44 4.96
CA GLY A 130 -19.81 -5.12 3.66
C GLY A 130 -20.65 -4.52 2.54
N LYS A 131 -21.29 -3.36 2.75
CA LYS A 131 -22.06 -2.61 1.74
C LYS A 131 -21.13 -1.71 0.93
N PHE A 132 -20.19 -2.35 0.23
CA PHE A 132 -19.06 -1.67 -0.41
C PHE A 132 -19.45 -0.71 -1.53
N LEU A 133 -20.47 -1.04 -2.35
CA LEU A 133 -20.88 -0.17 -3.45
C LEU A 133 -21.43 1.15 -2.92
N LYS A 134 -22.30 1.07 -1.91
CA LYS A 134 -22.85 2.26 -1.25
C LYS A 134 -21.78 3.10 -0.57
N ALA A 135 -20.80 2.46 0.09
CA ALA A 135 -19.67 3.18 0.65
C ALA A 135 -18.87 3.95 -0.42
N LEU A 136 -18.63 3.32 -1.58
CA LEU A 136 -17.92 3.95 -2.70
C LEU A 136 -18.67 5.17 -3.25
N GLU A 137 -19.98 5.05 -3.44
CA GLU A 137 -20.84 6.14 -3.93
C GLU A 137 -20.74 7.37 -3.03
N PHE A 138 -20.80 7.19 -1.71
CA PHE A 138 -20.62 8.30 -0.77
C PHE A 138 -19.24 8.97 -0.90
N TYR A 139 -18.17 8.18 -1.05
CA TYR A 139 -16.83 8.75 -1.24
C TYR A 139 -16.70 9.50 -2.57
N GLU A 140 -17.32 9.00 -3.64
CA GLU A 140 -17.37 9.66 -4.94
C GLU A 140 -18.15 10.97 -4.89
N ASP A 141 -19.30 10.99 -4.20
CA ASP A 141 -20.10 12.19 -4.00
C ASP A 141 -19.37 13.26 -3.20
N ILE A 142 -18.64 12.86 -2.15
CA ILE A 142 -17.76 13.78 -1.41
C ILE A 142 -16.68 14.35 -2.34
N LEU A 143 -16.03 13.50 -3.14
CA LEU A 143 -14.94 13.94 -4.03
C LEU A 143 -15.40 14.83 -5.18
N LYS A 144 -16.61 14.62 -5.70
CA LYS A 144 -17.20 15.47 -6.73
C LYS A 144 -17.31 16.93 -6.28
N ASN A 145 -17.58 17.15 -4.99
CA ASN A 145 -17.75 18.47 -4.39
C ASN A 145 -16.47 18.97 -3.67
N CYS A 146 -15.57 18.08 -3.29
CA CYS A 146 -14.33 18.38 -2.56
C CYS A 146 -13.10 17.66 -3.18
N PRO A 147 -12.75 17.93 -4.45
CA PRO A 147 -11.78 17.12 -5.18
C PRO A 147 -10.36 17.22 -4.63
N HIS A 148 -10.01 18.30 -3.92
CA HIS A 148 -8.65 18.56 -3.42
C HIS A 148 -8.36 18.00 -2.02
N SER A 149 -9.34 17.34 -1.40
CA SER A 149 -9.15 16.80 -0.05
C SER A 149 -8.36 15.49 -0.08
N ALA A 150 -7.10 15.55 0.34
CA ALA A 150 -6.20 14.38 0.38
C ALA A 150 -6.76 13.22 1.22
N GLU A 151 -7.49 13.52 2.30
CA GLU A 151 -8.12 12.51 3.16
C GLU A 151 -9.27 11.79 2.44
N ASP A 152 -10.10 12.52 1.71
CA ASP A 152 -11.22 11.92 0.95
C ASP A 152 -10.72 11.13 -0.24
N GLN A 153 -9.70 11.65 -0.94
CA GLN A 153 -9.04 10.94 -2.01
C GLN A 153 -8.48 9.60 -1.51
N LYS A 154 -7.83 9.61 -0.33
CA LYS A 154 -7.34 8.38 0.29
C LYS A 154 -8.49 7.43 0.64
N SER A 155 -9.58 7.94 1.21
CA SER A 155 -10.72 7.13 1.65
C SER A 155 -11.48 6.50 0.48
N ALA A 156 -11.53 7.17 -0.67
CA ALA A 156 -12.13 6.66 -1.90
C ALA A 156 -11.23 5.69 -2.69
N SER A 157 -9.91 5.81 -2.55
CA SER A 157 -8.95 5.11 -3.41
C SER A 157 -8.17 3.99 -2.74
N LYS A 158 -8.09 3.97 -1.41
CA LYS A 158 -7.30 2.99 -0.65
C LYS A 158 -8.13 2.37 0.46
N TRP A 159 -8.49 1.11 0.30
CA TRP A 159 -9.26 0.38 1.30
C TRP A 159 -8.42 -0.71 1.95
N ASP A 160 -8.42 -0.69 3.29
CA ASP A 160 -7.95 -1.81 4.10
C ASP A 160 -9.14 -2.52 4.72
N LEU A 161 -9.36 -3.75 4.25
CA LEU A 161 -10.42 -4.65 4.64
C LEU A 161 -9.84 -5.91 5.30
N SER A 162 -8.57 -5.87 5.70
CA SER A 162 -7.90 -7.00 6.32
C SER A 162 -8.54 -7.40 7.64
N TYR A 163 -8.45 -8.69 7.98
CA TYR A 163 -9.00 -9.31 9.21
C TYR A 163 -10.53 -9.30 9.35
N TYR A 164 -11.26 -8.60 8.49
CA TYR A 164 -12.72 -8.61 8.48
C TYR A 164 -13.26 -9.78 7.65
N ARG A 165 -14.23 -10.53 8.20
CA ARG A 165 -14.89 -11.63 7.49
C ARG A 165 -16.22 -11.15 6.93
N TYR A 166 -16.27 -10.92 5.61
CA TYR A 166 -17.45 -10.40 4.94
C TYR A 166 -18.37 -11.48 4.34
N GLY A 167 -18.01 -12.75 4.47
CA GLY A 167 -18.75 -13.85 3.86
C GLY A 167 -18.81 -13.74 2.33
N SER A 168 -19.66 -14.55 1.71
CA SER A 168 -19.84 -14.54 0.25
C SER A 168 -20.49 -13.27 -0.26
N GLU A 169 -21.52 -12.77 0.41
CA GLU A 169 -22.26 -11.57 0.01
C GLU A 169 -21.36 -10.35 -0.08
N GLY A 170 -20.47 -10.14 0.90
CA GLY A 170 -19.55 -9.02 0.85
C GLY A 170 -18.49 -9.16 -0.25
N ILE A 171 -18.03 -10.37 -0.59
CA ILE A 171 -17.14 -10.57 -1.74
C ILE A 171 -17.86 -10.28 -3.06
N ILE A 172 -19.14 -10.67 -3.17
CA ILE A 172 -19.98 -10.32 -4.33
C ILE A 172 -20.12 -8.80 -4.44
N GLU A 173 -20.39 -8.11 -3.34
CA GLU A 173 -20.51 -6.65 -3.32
C GLU A 173 -19.19 -5.96 -3.67
N LEU A 174 -18.06 -6.48 -3.20
CA LEU A 174 -16.73 -5.98 -3.53
C LEU A 174 -16.40 -6.20 -5.02
N SER A 175 -16.86 -7.31 -5.60
CA SER A 175 -16.68 -7.60 -7.03
C SER A 175 -17.37 -6.54 -7.90
N LYS A 176 -18.56 -6.06 -7.49
CA LYS A 176 -19.26 -4.95 -8.16
C LYS A 176 -18.46 -3.65 -8.08
N VAL A 177 -17.89 -3.34 -6.92
CA VAL A 177 -17.00 -2.17 -6.76
C VAL A 177 -15.82 -2.23 -7.71
N LEU A 178 -15.16 -3.38 -7.82
CA LEU A 178 -14.04 -3.56 -8.74
C LEU A 178 -14.47 -3.44 -10.21
N CYS A 179 -15.64 -3.92 -10.58
CA CYS A 179 -16.16 -3.78 -11.94
C CYS A 179 -16.57 -2.33 -12.29
N LYS A 180 -16.81 -1.46 -11.30
CA LYS A 180 -17.21 -0.06 -11.53
C LYS A 180 -16.09 0.78 -12.14
N ASN A 181 -14.83 0.41 -11.93
CA ASN A 181 -13.66 1.08 -12.54
C ASN A 181 -13.56 2.58 -12.24
N THR A 182 -13.71 2.97 -10.97
CA THR A 182 -13.68 4.37 -10.57
C THR A 182 -12.46 4.74 -9.73
N THR A 183 -12.61 4.97 -8.43
CA THR A 183 -11.58 5.61 -7.59
C THR A 183 -10.64 4.60 -6.92
N LEU A 184 -11.06 3.35 -6.77
CA LEU A 184 -10.31 2.34 -6.00
C LEU A 184 -9.04 1.90 -6.75
N THR A 185 -7.88 2.20 -6.15
CA THR A 185 -6.55 1.89 -6.71
C THR A 185 -5.71 0.99 -5.81
N SER A 186 -6.07 0.87 -4.52
CA SER A 186 -5.39 0.01 -3.56
C SER A 186 -6.38 -0.72 -2.68
N LEU A 187 -6.23 -2.04 -2.59
CA LEU A 187 -7.13 -2.90 -1.84
C LEU A 187 -6.33 -3.92 -1.02
N ASN A 188 -6.49 -3.89 0.30
CA ASN A 188 -5.95 -4.89 1.21
C ASN A 188 -7.06 -5.83 1.68
N LEU A 189 -6.97 -7.10 1.31
CA LEU A 189 -7.86 -8.19 1.68
C LEU A 189 -7.09 -9.29 2.43
N SER A 190 -5.98 -8.96 3.11
CA SER A 190 -5.23 -9.99 3.84
C SER A 190 -6.04 -10.56 5.02
N CYS A 191 -5.85 -11.84 5.33
CA CYS A 191 -6.44 -12.47 6.51
C CYS A 191 -7.98 -12.52 6.53
N ILE A 192 -8.66 -12.54 5.37
CA ILE A 192 -10.13 -12.60 5.31
C ILE A 192 -10.69 -14.01 5.05
N LYS A 193 -9.79 -15.01 4.92
CA LYS A 193 -10.11 -16.40 4.58
C LYS A 193 -10.81 -16.56 3.22
N LEU A 194 -10.39 -15.78 2.23
CA LEU A 194 -11.01 -15.75 0.90
C LEU A 194 -11.10 -17.14 0.23
N GLY A 195 -10.08 -17.99 0.42
CA GLY A 195 -10.06 -19.35 -0.13
C GLY A 195 -11.01 -20.32 0.55
N SER A 196 -11.48 -20.01 1.77
CA SER A 196 -12.46 -20.80 2.51
C SER A 196 -13.91 -20.37 2.28
N ILE A 197 -14.14 -19.36 1.43
CA ILE A 197 -15.49 -18.94 1.08
C ILE A 197 -16.00 -19.89 -0.01
N GLU A 198 -16.72 -20.91 0.44
CA GLU A 198 -17.43 -21.87 -0.40
C GLU A 198 -18.77 -21.26 -0.84
N VAL A 199 -18.86 -20.91 -2.12
CA VAL A 199 -20.13 -20.71 -2.83
C VAL A 199 -20.07 -21.51 -4.13
N GLU A 200 -21.12 -21.45 -4.95
CA GLU A 200 -21.15 -22.08 -6.29
C GLU A 200 -19.86 -21.81 -7.11
N GLN A 201 -19.18 -20.69 -6.83
CA GLN A 201 -17.81 -20.38 -7.28
C GLN A 201 -16.96 -19.82 -6.13
N SER A 202 -15.88 -20.48 -5.71
CA SER A 202 -14.99 -20.01 -4.61
C SER A 202 -14.77 -18.49 -4.58
N GLY A 203 -14.76 -17.84 -3.40
CA GLY A 203 -14.65 -16.38 -3.30
C GLY A 203 -13.47 -15.74 -4.07
N VAL A 204 -12.34 -16.45 -4.17
CA VAL A 204 -11.18 -16.02 -4.98
C VAL A 204 -11.48 -15.97 -6.48
N LYS A 205 -12.34 -16.85 -6.99
CA LYS A 205 -12.74 -16.88 -8.40
C LYS A 205 -13.63 -15.67 -8.74
N ILE A 206 -14.60 -15.34 -7.87
CA ILE A 206 -15.42 -14.12 -8.01
C ILE A 206 -14.52 -12.89 -8.08
N LEU A 207 -13.52 -12.81 -7.20
CA LEU A 207 -12.56 -11.72 -7.20
C LEU A 207 -11.71 -11.71 -8.48
N ALA A 208 -11.20 -12.86 -8.91
CA ALA A 208 -10.39 -12.98 -10.13
C ALA A 208 -11.17 -12.53 -11.37
N ASP A 209 -12.43 -12.94 -11.50
CA ASP A 209 -13.30 -12.56 -12.63
C ASP A 209 -13.56 -11.05 -12.66
N ALA A 210 -13.71 -10.41 -11.49
CA ALA A 210 -13.82 -8.97 -11.39
C ALA A 210 -12.51 -8.25 -11.75
N LEU A 211 -11.35 -8.82 -11.39
CA LEU A 211 -10.04 -8.28 -11.75
C LEU A 211 -9.77 -8.32 -13.27
N CYS A 212 -10.32 -9.28 -14.01
CA CYS A 212 -10.27 -9.29 -15.47
C CYS A 212 -10.94 -8.07 -16.09
N LYS A 213 -11.96 -7.51 -15.42
CA LYS A 213 -12.74 -6.35 -15.87
C LYS A 213 -12.29 -5.05 -15.22
N ASN A 214 -11.31 -5.12 -14.31
CA ASN A 214 -10.87 -3.96 -13.55
C ASN A 214 -9.72 -3.23 -14.26
N PHE A 215 -9.84 -1.90 -14.38
CA PHE A 215 -8.89 -1.01 -15.05
C PHE A 215 -8.36 0.10 -14.13
N THR A 216 -8.59 0.01 -12.82
CA THR A 216 -8.22 1.07 -11.87
C THR A 216 -7.29 0.59 -10.76
N LEU A 217 -7.45 -0.67 -10.32
CA LEU A 217 -6.69 -1.24 -9.23
C LEU A 217 -5.23 -1.41 -9.63
N LYS A 218 -4.35 -0.83 -8.81
CA LYS A 218 -2.88 -0.86 -8.96
C LYS A 218 -2.23 -1.76 -7.92
N ASN A 219 -2.77 -1.80 -6.71
CA ASN A 219 -2.20 -2.54 -5.58
C ASN A 219 -3.26 -3.48 -4.99
N LEU A 220 -2.93 -4.76 -4.90
CA LEU A 220 -3.79 -5.77 -4.30
C LEU A 220 -2.99 -6.63 -3.31
N ASN A 221 -3.47 -6.70 -2.07
CA ASN A 221 -2.94 -7.62 -1.07
C ASN A 221 -3.97 -8.71 -0.76
N LEU A 222 -3.61 -9.97 -1.04
CA LEU A 222 -4.38 -11.17 -0.77
C LEU A 222 -3.63 -12.14 0.14
N SER A 223 -2.61 -11.69 0.88
CA SER A 223 -1.83 -12.58 1.74
C SER A 223 -2.68 -13.24 2.84
N HIS A 224 -2.30 -14.43 3.29
CA HIS A 224 -2.97 -15.14 4.40
C HIS A 224 -4.47 -15.43 4.16
N ASN A 225 -4.81 -15.92 2.96
CA ASN A 225 -6.18 -16.23 2.58
C ASN A 225 -6.45 -17.70 2.25
N ASN A 226 -5.45 -18.58 2.39
CA ASN A 226 -5.58 -20.01 2.11
C ASN A 226 -6.18 -20.28 0.72
N LEU A 227 -5.69 -19.57 -0.31
CA LEU A 227 -6.27 -19.64 -1.67
C LEU A 227 -6.08 -21.01 -2.32
N GLY A 228 -5.03 -21.74 -1.93
CA GLY A 228 -4.67 -23.03 -2.49
C GLY A 228 -4.33 -22.94 -3.98
N SER A 229 -4.09 -24.10 -4.58
CA SER A 229 -3.66 -24.17 -5.98
C SER A 229 -4.71 -23.72 -6.99
N GLU A 230 -6.00 -23.90 -6.70
CA GLU A 230 -7.08 -23.43 -7.58
C GLU A 230 -7.25 -21.91 -7.52
N GLY A 231 -7.11 -21.29 -6.35
CA GLY A 231 -7.06 -19.83 -6.25
C GLY A 231 -5.86 -19.23 -6.99
N GLY A 232 -4.70 -19.90 -6.94
CA GLY A 232 -3.53 -19.53 -7.75
C GLY A 232 -3.80 -19.57 -9.26
N LYS A 233 -4.53 -20.57 -9.76
CA LYS A 233 -4.92 -20.65 -11.18
C LYS A 233 -5.93 -19.56 -11.56
N ALA A 234 -6.93 -19.32 -10.72
CA ALA A 234 -7.93 -18.28 -10.96
C ALA A 234 -7.25 -16.90 -11.09
N LEU A 235 -6.33 -16.57 -10.18
CA LEU A 235 -5.59 -15.32 -10.22
C LEU A 235 -4.56 -15.25 -11.36
N ALA A 236 -4.03 -16.39 -11.83
CA ALA A 236 -3.19 -16.41 -13.01
C ALA A 236 -3.97 -16.00 -14.27
N ASN A 237 -5.20 -16.50 -14.42
CA ASN A 237 -6.07 -16.11 -15.53
C ASN A 237 -6.38 -14.61 -15.49
N SER A 238 -6.67 -14.06 -14.31
CA SER A 238 -6.93 -12.62 -14.20
C SER A 238 -5.69 -11.78 -14.45
N LEU A 239 -4.50 -12.22 -14.01
CA LEU A 239 -3.24 -11.53 -14.27
C LEU A 239 -2.83 -11.54 -15.75
N TYR A 240 -3.26 -12.57 -16.49
CA TYR A 240 -3.03 -12.65 -17.93
C TYR A 240 -3.77 -11.54 -18.69
N GLU A 241 -5.01 -11.25 -18.31
CA GLU A 241 -5.86 -10.22 -18.94
C GLU A 241 -5.67 -8.83 -18.33
N ASN A 242 -5.38 -8.76 -17.03
CA ASN A 242 -5.30 -7.49 -16.31
C ASN A 242 -4.07 -6.67 -16.75
N SER A 243 -4.34 -5.42 -17.12
CA SER A 243 -3.34 -4.48 -17.64
C SER A 243 -3.11 -3.28 -16.72
N THR A 244 -3.52 -3.37 -15.45
CA THR A 244 -3.47 -2.22 -14.53
C THR A 244 -2.75 -2.48 -13.23
N LEU A 245 -2.78 -3.72 -12.74
CA LEU A 245 -2.15 -4.10 -11.49
C LEU A 245 -0.62 -3.98 -11.62
N THR A 246 -0.02 -3.25 -10.68
CA THR A 246 1.43 -3.03 -10.59
C THR A 246 2.04 -3.75 -9.38
N SER A 247 1.27 -3.96 -8.32
CA SER A 247 1.71 -4.67 -7.12
C SER A 247 0.69 -5.72 -6.68
N LEU A 248 1.16 -6.96 -6.48
CA LEU A 248 0.36 -8.08 -6.03
C LEU A 248 1.05 -8.85 -4.90
N ASN A 249 0.39 -8.97 -3.76
CA ASN A 249 0.85 -9.78 -2.64
C ASN A 249 -0.02 -11.04 -2.48
N LEU A 250 0.58 -12.20 -2.69
CA LEU A 250 -0.02 -13.53 -2.53
C LEU A 250 0.69 -14.35 -1.45
N GLY A 251 1.45 -13.74 -0.55
CA GLY A 251 2.16 -14.48 0.49
C GLY A 251 1.25 -15.33 1.37
N TYR A 252 1.73 -16.48 1.87
CA TYR A 252 0.99 -17.33 2.81
C TYR A 252 -0.38 -17.81 2.28
N ASN A 253 -0.41 -18.39 1.08
CA ASN A 253 -1.65 -18.86 0.42
C ASN A 253 -1.62 -20.31 -0.06
N GLU A 254 -0.55 -21.05 0.24
CA GLU A 254 -0.44 -22.48 -0.08
C GLU A 254 -0.73 -22.80 -1.57
N LEU A 255 -0.29 -21.92 -2.47
CA LEU A 255 -0.56 -22.06 -3.92
C LEU A 255 -0.01 -23.37 -4.50
N GLY A 256 1.06 -23.90 -3.90
CA GLY A 256 1.71 -25.13 -4.33
C GLY A 256 2.33 -25.02 -5.72
N SER A 257 2.92 -26.13 -6.18
CA SER A 257 3.57 -26.16 -7.50
C SER A 257 2.60 -25.88 -8.66
N LYS A 258 1.34 -26.31 -8.56
CA LYS A 258 0.32 -26.09 -9.61
C LYS A 258 -0.05 -24.61 -9.74
N GLY A 259 -0.32 -23.93 -8.61
CA GLY A 259 -0.59 -22.49 -8.61
C GLY A 259 0.60 -21.68 -9.10
N GLY A 260 1.82 -22.03 -8.65
CA GLY A 260 3.06 -21.40 -9.13
C GLY A 260 3.27 -21.49 -10.64
N LYS A 261 3.03 -22.66 -11.24
CA LYS A 261 3.12 -22.85 -12.70
C LYS A 261 2.08 -22.02 -13.46
N ALA A 262 0.85 -21.92 -12.94
CA ALA A 262 -0.17 -21.09 -13.56
C ALA A 262 0.25 -19.61 -13.56
N LEU A 263 0.70 -19.11 -12.41
CA LEU A 263 1.21 -17.73 -12.29
C LEU A 263 2.40 -17.48 -13.21
N ALA A 264 3.34 -18.42 -13.33
CA ALA A 264 4.47 -18.33 -14.24
C ALA A 264 4.04 -18.12 -15.70
N ASN A 265 3.00 -18.81 -16.16
CA ASN A 265 2.47 -18.65 -17.51
C ASN A 265 1.86 -17.26 -17.72
N ALA A 266 1.13 -16.75 -16.73
CA ALA A 266 0.57 -15.40 -16.77
C ALA A 266 1.67 -14.32 -16.78
N LEU A 267 2.71 -14.48 -15.95
CA LEU A 267 3.86 -13.56 -15.87
C LEU A 267 4.64 -13.46 -17.18
N CYS A 268 4.68 -14.52 -17.99
CA CYS A 268 5.30 -14.48 -19.31
C CYS A 268 4.62 -13.49 -20.29
N LYS A 269 3.38 -13.06 -19.99
CA LYS A 269 2.56 -12.20 -20.86
C LYS A 269 2.17 -10.89 -20.19
N ASN A 270 2.02 -10.89 -18.87
CA ASN A 270 1.72 -9.68 -18.13
C ASN A 270 2.86 -8.66 -18.31
N SER A 271 2.46 -7.42 -18.61
CA SER A 271 3.37 -6.32 -18.93
C SER A 271 3.21 -5.11 -18.00
N THR A 272 2.54 -5.29 -16.85
CA THR A 272 2.22 -4.19 -15.94
C THR A 272 2.69 -4.42 -14.51
N LEU A 273 2.75 -5.68 -14.07
CA LEU A 273 3.16 -6.04 -12.73
C LEU A 273 4.66 -5.73 -12.54
N LYS A 274 4.95 -4.99 -11.47
CA LYS A 274 6.29 -4.57 -11.05
C LYS A 274 6.69 -5.26 -9.76
N ASP A 275 5.74 -5.46 -8.85
CA ASP A 275 6.01 -6.01 -7.52
C ASP A 275 5.16 -7.26 -7.29
N LEU A 276 5.81 -8.38 -7.01
CA LEU A 276 5.15 -9.65 -6.74
C LEU A 276 5.70 -10.31 -5.47
N ASN A 277 4.82 -10.53 -4.50
CA ASN A 277 5.14 -11.29 -3.30
C ASN A 277 4.48 -12.68 -3.32
N LEU A 278 5.31 -13.72 -3.34
CA LEU A 278 4.93 -15.13 -3.32
C LEU A 278 5.50 -15.88 -2.11
N GLN A 279 5.91 -15.18 -1.04
CA GLN A 279 6.51 -15.85 0.12
C GLN A 279 5.59 -16.91 0.75
N PHE A 280 6.16 -17.98 1.31
CA PHE A 280 5.41 -19.01 2.05
C PHE A 280 4.22 -19.58 1.25
N ASN A 281 4.46 -20.05 0.02
CA ASN A 281 3.42 -20.64 -0.83
C ASN A 281 3.66 -22.10 -1.20
N ASN A 282 4.67 -22.74 -0.61
CA ASN A 282 5.02 -24.15 -0.84
C ASN A 282 5.14 -24.48 -2.34
N LEU A 283 5.71 -23.56 -3.13
CA LEU A 283 5.82 -23.73 -4.58
C LEU A 283 6.65 -24.98 -4.94
N GLY A 284 7.62 -25.30 -4.09
CA GLY A 284 8.60 -26.36 -4.30
C GLY A 284 9.48 -26.09 -5.51
N SER A 285 10.44 -26.99 -5.74
CA SER A 285 11.40 -26.87 -6.84
C SER A 285 10.73 -26.71 -8.22
N LYS A 286 9.68 -27.48 -8.51
CA LYS A 286 8.97 -27.43 -9.81
C LYS A 286 8.17 -26.15 -10.01
N GLY A 287 7.48 -25.67 -8.97
CA GLY A 287 6.65 -24.47 -9.06
C GLY A 287 7.51 -23.22 -9.14
N GLY A 288 8.50 -23.10 -8.25
CA GLY A 288 9.37 -21.94 -8.24
C GLY A 288 10.34 -21.89 -9.42
N LYS A 289 10.81 -23.03 -9.95
CA LYS A 289 11.53 -23.06 -11.23
C LYS A 289 10.70 -22.41 -12.34
N ALA A 290 9.41 -22.73 -12.45
CA ALA A 290 8.55 -22.13 -13.47
C ALA A 290 8.41 -20.62 -13.29
N VAL A 291 8.18 -20.15 -12.05
CA VAL A 291 8.10 -18.70 -11.75
C VAL A 291 9.39 -18.00 -12.13
N ILE A 292 10.55 -18.58 -11.79
CA ILE A 292 11.86 -18.03 -12.13
C ILE A 292 12.08 -18.01 -13.65
N GLU A 293 11.78 -19.09 -14.36
CA GLU A 293 11.93 -19.16 -15.81
C GLU A 293 11.04 -18.16 -16.55
N SER A 294 9.89 -17.78 -15.96
CA SER A 294 9.02 -16.73 -16.53
C SER A 294 9.71 -15.37 -16.64
N LEU A 295 10.70 -15.09 -15.78
CA LEU A 295 11.52 -13.87 -15.83
C LEU A 295 12.35 -13.77 -17.11
N CYS A 296 12.60 -14.87 -17.81
CA CYS A 296 13.27 -14.81 -19.12
C CYS A 296 12.44 -14.06 -20.16
N LYS A 297 11.12 -13.95 -19.96
CA LYS A 297 10.18 -13.27 -20.86
C LYS A 297 9.59 -12.01 -20.25
N ASN A 298 9.39 -11.99 -18.93
CA ASN A 298 8.85 -10.82 -18.26
C ASN A 298 9.88 -9.68 -18.21
N THR A 299 9.49 -8.50 -18.67
CA THR A 299 10.36 -7.31 -18.75
C THR A 299 9.94 -6.19 -17.80
N THR A 300 8.92 -6.39 -16.98
CA THR A 300 8.32 -5.32 -16.14
C THR A 300 8.52 -5.53 -14.65
N LEU A 301 8.63 -6.78 -14.20
CA LEU A 301 8.80 -7.12 -12.80
C LEU A 301 10.16 -6.61 -12.29
N LYS A 302 10.11 -5.80 -11.23
CA LYS A 302 11.24 -5.14 -10.57
C LYS A 302 11.57 -5.80 -9.24
N ASP A 303 10.54 -6.20 -8.51
CA ASP A 303 10.64 -6.73 -7.17
C ASP A 303 9.91 -8.08 -7.08
N LEU A 304 10.67 -9.14 -6.78
CA LEU A 304 10.13 -10.48 -6.62
C LEU A 304 10.52 -11.05 -5.26
N ASN A 305 9.52 -11.45 -4.47
CA ASN A 305 9.71 -12.15 -3.22
C ASN A 305 9.28 -13.61 -3.32
N LEU A 306 10.26 -14.52 -3.19
CA LEU A 306 10.10 -15.97 -3.21
C LEU A 306 10.52 -16.63 -1.90
N ASN A 307 10.57 -15.89 -0.79
CA ASN A 307 10.98 -16.40 0.52
C ASN A 307 10.20 -17.65 0.94
N SER A 308 10.86 -18.63 1.55
CA SER A 308 10.23 -19.82 2.13
C SER A 308 9.34 -20.59 1.13
N ASN A 309 9.89 -21.01 0.00
CA ASN A 309 9.18 -21.75 -1.05
C ASN A 309 9.85 -23.06 -1.46
N GLU A 310 10.90 -23.49 -0.75
CA GLU A 310 11.56 -24.79 -0.95
C GLU A 310 12.05 -25.00 -2.40
N LEU A 311 12.67 -23.98 -2.97
CA LEU A 311 13.11 -24.00 -4.36
C LEU A 311 14.19 -25.06 -4.65
N GLY A 312 15.06 -25.30 -3.66
CA GLY A 312 16.20 -26.21 -3.81
C GLY A 312 17.27 -25.70 -4.78
N SER A 313 18.29 -26.53 -5.00
CA SER A 313 19.39 -26.20 -5.92
C SER A 313 18.95 -26.02 -7.38
N GLU A 314 17.91 -26.73 -7.81
CA GLU A 314 17.32 -26.56 -9.14
C GLU A 314 16.69 -25.16 -9.33
N GLY A 315 16.11 -24.58 -8.26
CA GLY A 315 15.68 -23.19 -8.27
C GLY A 315 16.85 -22.22 -8.44
N GLY A 316 17.99 -22.46 -7.78
CA GLY A 316 19.21 -21.67 -7.94
C GLY A 316 19.78 -21.73 -9.37
N LYS A 317 19.79 -22.91 -9.99
CA LYS A 317 20.21 -23.08 -11.39
C LYS A 317 19.26 -22.38 -12.37
N ALA A 318 17.95 -22.51 -12.16
CA ALA A 318 16.97 -21.79 -12.97
C ALA A 318 17.14 -20.27 -12.85
N LEU A 319 17.45 -19.80 -11.64
CA LEU A 319 17.67 -18.38 -11.38
C LEU A 319 18.89 -17.85 -12.12
N ALA A 320 19.97 -18.62 -12.14
CA ALA A 320 21.16 -18.26 -12.88
C ALA A 320 20.85 -18.00 -14.37
N TYR A 321 20.11 -18.93 -14.99
CA TYR A 321 19.67 -18.80 -16.37
C TYR A 321 18.73 -17.60 -16.58
N ALA A 322 17.80 -17.36 -15.66
CA ALA A 322 16.86 -16.25 -15.73
C ALA A 322 17.55 -14.89 -15.60
N LEU A 323 18.46 -14.71 -14.63
CA LEU A 323 19.21 -13.47 -14.41
C LEU A 323 20.18 -13.15 -15.56
N TYR A 324 20.64 -14.17 -16.30
CA TYR A 324 21.43 -13.95 -17.51
C TYR A 324 20.62 -13.26 -18.62
N LYS A 325 19.32 -13.57 -18.73
CA LYS A 325 18.43 -13.03 -19.77
C LYS A 325 17.64 -11.81 -19.33
N ASN A 326 17.28 -11.74 -18.05
CA ASN A 326 16.43 -10.71 -17.52
C ASN A 326 17.24 -9.45 -17.21
N SER A 327 16.79 -8.32 -17.77
CA SER A 327 17.34 -6.99 -17.54
C SER A 327 16.32 -6.05 -16.88
N ALA A 328 15.30 -6.61 -16.22
CA ALA A 328 14.23 -5.84 -15.59
C ALA A 328 14.31 -5.86 -14.08
N LEU A 329 14.57 -7.02 -13.49
CA LEU A 329 14.53 -7.28 -12.06
C LEU A 329 15.67 -6.54 -11.34
N THR A 330 15.31 -5.84 -10.28
CA THR A 330 16.21 -5.01 -9.46
C THR A 330 16.33 -5.52 -8.04
N SER A 331 15.32 -6.23 -7.53
CA SER A 331 15.30 -6.81 -6.18
C SER A 331 14.76 -8.23 -6.19
N LEU A 332 15.46 -9.12 -5.47
CA LEU A 332 15.08 -10.52 -5.35
C LEU A 332 15.27 -11.04 -3.93
N GLU A 333 14.17 -11.48 -3.34
CA GLU A 333 14.14 -12.08 -2.00
C GLU A 333 14.02 -13.60 -2.10
N LEU A 334 15.02 -14.32 -1.57
CA LEU A 334 15.11 -15.79 -1.59
C LEU A 334 15.39 -16.38 -0.21
N TYR A 335 15.10 -15.67 0.87
CA TYR A 335 15.26 -16.18 2.23
C TYR A 335 14.65 -17.58 2.39
N ASN A 336 15.38 -18.50 3.03
CA ASN A 336 14.87 -19.83 3.38
C ASN A 336 14.35 -20.67 2.18
N ASN A 337 15.18 -20.91 1.17
CA ASN A 337 14.81 -21.71 0.00
C ASN A 337 15.66 -22.95 -0.24
N ASN A 338 16.59 -23.25 0.68
CA ASN A 338 17.50 -24.39 0.59
C ASN A 338 18.22 -24.48 -0.78
N ILE A 339 18.66 -23.34 -1.30
CA ILE A 339 19.36 -23.24 -2.60
C ILE A 339 20.63 -24.11 -2.62
N GLY A 340 21.33 -24.22 -1.49
CA GLY A 340 22.50 -25.07 -1.35
C GLY A 340 23.73 -24.56 -2.11
N SER A 341 24.84 -25.28 -1.95
CA SER A 341 26.14 -24.91 -2.54
C SER A 341 26.10 -24.86 -4.07
N GLU A 342 25.50 -25.84 -4.74
CA GLU A 342 25.43 -25.88 -6.20
C GLU A 342 24.53 -24.77 -6.78
N GLY A 343 23.42 -24.47 -6.10
CA GLY A 343 22.58 -23.33 -6.48
C GLY A 343 23.31 -21.99 -6.27
N GLY A 344 24.06 -21.85 -5.17
CA GLY A 344 24.89 -20.66 -4.91
C GLY A 344 25.98 -20.44 -5.96
N LYS A 345 26.64 -21.51 -6.42
CA LYS A 345 27.60 -21.45 -7.54
C LYS A 345 26.93 -20.99 -8.83
N ALA A 346 25.78 -21.53 -9.18
CA ALA A 346 25.05 -21.12 -10.38
C ALA A 346 24.64 -19.63 -10.31
N ILE A 347 24.11 -19.18 -9.17
CA ILE A 347 23.75 -17.76 -8.98
C ILE A 347 24.97 -16.86 -9.16
N ALA A 348 26.15 -17.27 -8.67
CA ALA A 348 27.38 -16.51 -8.84
C ALA A 348 27.76 -16.31 -10.32
N GLU A 349 27.64 -17.35 -11.15
CA GLU A 349 27.92 -17.25 -12.59
C GLU A 349 27.01 -16.23 -13.28
N ALA A 350 25.76 -16.11 -12.84
CA ALA A 350 24.82 -15.14 -13.38
C ALA A 350 25.09 -13.72 -12.88
N LEU A 351 25.41 -13.54 -11.59
CA LEU A 351 25.75 -12.23 -11.02
C LEU A 351 26.97 -11.59 -11.68
N TYR A 352 27.90 -12.41 -12.20
CA TYR A 352 29.03 -11.92 -12.98
C TYR A 352 28.61 -11.15 -14.24
N LYS A 353 27.47 -11.52 -14.86
CA LYS A 353 26.95 -10.93 -16.10
C LYS A 353 25.77 -9.98 -15.89
N ASN A 354 24.96 -10.21 -14.87
CA ASN A 354 23.77 -9.41 -14.63
C ASN A 354 24.16 -7.99 -14.23
N SER A 355 23.53 -7.02 -14.88
CA SER A 355 23.81 -5.60 -14.70
C SER A 355 22.59 -4.81 -14.26
N THR A 356 21.59 -5.47 -13.66
CA THR A 356 20.32 -4.82 -13.27
C THR A 356 19.93 -5.09 -11.83
N LEU A 357 20.30 -6.24 -11.29
CA LEU A 357 20.01 -6.61 -9.91
C LEU A 357 20.85 -5.75 -8.96
N THR A 358 20.14 -5.04 -8.08
CA THR A 358 20.72 -4.15 -7.06
C THR A 358 20.58 -4.69 -5.64
N SER A 359 19.59 -5.57 -5.41
CA SER A 359 19.32 -6.17 -4.11
C SER A 359 19.11 -7.68 -4.25
N LEU A 360 19.85 -8.44 -3.45
CA LEU A 360 19.73 -9.89 -3.39
C LEU A 360 19.76 -10.37 -1.94
N ASN A 361 18.70 -11.03 -1.50
CA ASN A 361 18.65 -11.68 -0.20
C ASN A 361 18.73 -13.21 -0.36
N LEU A 362 19.84 -13.78 0.09
CA LEU A 362 20.11 -15.22 0.14
C LEU A 362 20.20 -15.74 1.58
N LYS A 363 19.65 -15.03 2.57
CA LYS A 363 19.66 -15.45 3.97
C LYS A 363 19.13 -16.88 4.14
N PHE A 364 19.77 -17.68 4.99
CA PHE A 364 19.29 -19.01 5.37
C PHE A 364 19.07 -19.96 4.16
N ASN A 365 20.09 -20.13 3.32
CA ASN A 365 19.99 -20.95 2.09
C ASN A 365 21.00 -22.09 1.99
N ASN A 366 21.74 -22.39 3.06
CA ASN A 366 22.77 -23.43 3.06
C ASN A 366 23.80 -23.27 1.93
N ILE A 367 24.17 -22.03 1.59
CA ILE A 367 25.05 -21.72 0.45
C ILE A 367 26.46 -22.32 0.63
N ARG A 368 26.98 -22.41 1.85
CA ARG A 368 28.25 -23.10 2.17
C ARG A 368 29.38 -22.69 1.21
N LEU A 369 30.01 -23.66 0.53
CA LEU A 369 31.12 -23.46 -0.41
C LEU A 369 30.74 -22.63 -1.65
N GLY A 370 29.44 -22.51 -1.98
CA GLY A 370 28.95 -21.58 -3.00
C GLY A 370 29.23 -20.11 -2.65
N GLY A 371 29.48 -19.81 -1.37
CA GLY A 371 29.85 -18.47 -0.89
C GLY A 371 31.12 -17.93 -1.54
N LYS A 372 32.11 -18.79 -1.76
CA LYS A 372 33.35 -18.43 -2.48
C LYS A 372 33.08 -18.02 -3.91
N ALA A 373 32.15 -18.72 -4.59
CA ALA A 373 31.77 -18.36 -5.96
C ALA A 373 31.06 -17.01 -5.99
N LEU A 374 30.12 -16.76 -5.08
CA LEU A 374 29.43 -15.48 -4.97
C LEU A 374 30.40 -14.33 -4.71
N ALA A 375 31.36 -14.51 -3.81
CA ALA A 375 32.40 -13.52 -3.54
C ALA A 375 33.27 -13.23 -4.79
N ASN A 376 33.65 -14.27 -5.53
CA ASN A 376 34.39 -14.09 -6.79
C ASN A 376 33.57 -13.31 -7.84
N ALA A 377 32.26 -13.56 -7.93
CA ALA A 377 31.38 -12.81 -8.82
C ALA A 377 31.27 -11.33 -8.41
N LEU A 378 31.22 -11.03 -7.10
CA LEU A 378 31.22 -9.66 -6.58
C LEU A 378 32.46 -8.87 -6.98
N CYS A 379 33.61 -9.51 -7.19
CA CYS A 379 34.82 -8.82 -7.65
C CYS A 379 34.62 -8.09 -9.00
N LYS A 380 33.61 -8.49 -9.79
CA LYS A 380 33.34 -7.97 -11.13
C LYS A 380 31.95 -7.37 -11.27
N ASN A 381 30.98 -7.80 -10.46
CA ASN A 381 29.66 -7.21 -10.47
C ASN A 381 29.74 -5.74 -10.02
N SER A 382 29.18 -4.84 -10.84
CA SER A 382 29.21 -3.40 -10.61
C SER A 382 27.83 -2.80 -10.34
N THR A 383 26.83 -3.63 -10.00
CA THR A 383 25.43 -3.19 -9.87
C THR A 383 24.80 -3.53 -8.53
N LEU A 384 25.25 -4.60 -7.87
CA LEU A 384 24.69 -5.04 -6.61
C LEU A 384 25.09 -4.09 -5.47
N ILE A 385 24.08 -3.54 -4.80
CA ILE A 385 24.19 -2.55 -3.72
C ILE A 385 23.95 -3.21 -2.37
N PHE A 386 23.03 -4.18 -2.33
CA PHE A 386 22.64 -4.92 -1.13
C PHE A 386 22.80 -6.42 -1.35
N LEU A 387 23.48 -7.08 -0.42
CA LEU A 387 23.60 -8.53 -0.37
C LEU A 387 23.42 -9.05 1.06
N ASP A 388 22.44 -9.93 1.25
CA ASP A 388 22.29 -10.69 2.49
C ASP A 388 22.73 -12.14 2.28
N LEU A 389 23.81 -12.53 2.96
CA LEU A 389 24.33 -13.90 3.03
C LEU A 389 24.26 -14.46 4.46
N SER A 390 23.48 -13.87 5.36
CA SER A 390 23.41 -14.35 6.74
C SER A 390 22.88 -15.80 6.83
N GLU A 391 23.33 -16.53 7.84
CA GLU A 391 22.90 -17.91 8.12
C GLU A 391 23.14 -18.89 6.96
N ASN A 392 24.32 -18.85 6.34
CA ASN A 392 24.67 -19.69 5.18
C ASN A 392 25.85 -20.64 5.39
N ALA A 393 26.43 -20.66 6.58
CA ALA A 393 27.58 -21.51 6.92
C ALA A 393 28.75 -21.37 5.92
N LEU A 394 29.10 -20.13 5.58
CA LEU A 394 30.16 -19.81 4.61
C LEU A 394 31.55 -20.29 5.07
N GLY A 395 31.78 -20.31 6.39
CA GLY A 395 33.04 -20.69 6.99
C GLY A 395 34.17 -19.68 6.74
N PHE A 396 35.37 -20.02 7.22
CA PHE A 396 36.59 -19.26 6.99
C PHE A 396 36.85 -18.99 5.50
N GLU A 397 36.72 -20.00 4.65
CA GLU A 397 36.97 -19.87 3.20
C GLU A 397 36.04 -18.87 2.53
N GLY A 398 34.76 -18.85 2.92
CA GLY A 398 33.81 -17.85 2.43
C GLY A 398 34.12 -16.45 2.94
N GLY A 399 34.51 -16.31 4.22
CA GLY A 399 34.94 -15.04 4.80
C GLY A 399 36.19 -14.47 4.11
N LYS A 400 37.20 -15.31 3.87
CA LYS A 400 38.41 -14.95 3.11
C LYS A 400 38.07 -14.47 1.70
N ALA A 401 37.23 -15.22 0.98
CA ALA A 401 36.84 -14.83 -0.38
C ALA A 401 36.06 -13.51 -0.41
N LEU A 402 35.20 -13.27 0.59
CA LEU A 402 34.47 -12.00 0.72
C LEU A 402 35.41 -10.84 1.03
N ALA A 403 36.47 -11.04 1.83
CA ALA A 403 37.49 -10.01 2.03
C ALA A 403 38.17 -9.65 0.70
N ASP A 404 38.59 -10.65 -0.08
CA ASP A 404 39.18 -10.44 -1.42
C ASP A 404 38.21 -9.71 -2.37
N ALA A 405 36.91 -10.00 -2.25
CA ALA A 405 35.88 -9.34 -3.04
C ALA A 405 35.69 -7.87 -2.65
N LEU A 406 35.60 -7.57 -1.36
CA LEU A 406 35.45 -6.20 -0.85
C LEU A 406 36.68 -5.33 -1.15
N PHE A 407 37.86 -5.93 -1.30
CA PHE A 407 39.04 -5.19 -1.75
C PHE A 407 38.92 -4.68 -3.20
N LYS A 408 38.15 -5.38 -4.06
CA LYS A 408 38.02 -5.08 -5.50
C LYS A 408 36.68 -4.45 -5.85
N ASN A 409 35.64 -4.68 -5.05
CA ASN A 409 34.29 -4.22 -5.31
C ASN A 409 34.08 -2.83 -4.68
N PHE A 410 33.68 -1.87 -5.52
CA PHE A 410 33.40 -0.49 -5.13
C PHE A 410 31.93 -0.11 -5.38
N THR A 411 31.03 -1.08 -5.45
CA THR A 411 29.60 -0.84 -5.68
C THR A 411 28.77 -1.21 -4.45
N LEU A 412 29.10 -2.32 -3.79
CA LEU A 412 28.34 -2.86 -2.68
C LEU A 412 28.36 -1.89 -1.50
N LYS A 413 27.18 -1.56 -0.99
CA LYS A 413 26.99 -0.65 0.14
C LYS A 413 26.57 -1.37 1.41
N ASN A 414 25.79 -2.45 1.27
CA ASN A 414 25.21 -3.16 2.40
C ASN A 414 25.51 -4.65 2.26
N LEU A 415 26.21 -5.19 3.25
CA LEU A 415 26.54 -6.61 3.34
C LEU A 415 26.13 -7.17 4.70
N ASN A 416 25.33 -8.24 4.69
CA ASN A 416 24.99 -8.97 5.89
C ASN A 416 25.62 -10.37 5.86
N LEU A 417 26.52 -10.62 6.82
CA LEU A 417 27.25 -11.86 7.01
C LEU A 417 26.95 -12.53 8.36
N CYS A 418 25.92 -12.11 9.09
CA CYS A 418 25.65 -12.69 10.41
C CYS A 418 25.52 -14.23 10.35
N TYR A 419 25.95 -14.93 11.41
CA TYR A 419 25.78 -16.38 11.54
C TYR A 419 26.39 -17.21 10.40
N ASN A 420 27.67 -17.00 10.08
CA ASN A 420 28.35 -17.71 8.97
C ASN A 420 29.61 -18.47 9.36
N ASN A 421 29.94 -18.54 10.65
CA ASN A 421 31.09 -19.27 11.17
C ASN A 421 32.42 -18.84 10.51
N ILE A 422 32.60 -17.54 10.28
CA ILE A 422 33.79 -16.99 9.61
C ILE A 422 35.08 -17.20 10.43
N GLY A 423 34.98 -17.13 11.75
CA GLY A 423 36.11 -17.25 12.68
C GLY A 423 36.98 -15.99 12.72
N SER A 424 37.76 -15.82 13.80
CA SER A 424 38.63 -14.67 14.01
C SER A 424 39.63 -14.44 12.87
N GLU A 425 40.21 -15.50 12.30
CA GLU A 425 41.13 -15.37 11.16
C GLU A 425 40.44 -14.79 9.92
N GLY A 426 39.20 -15.20 9.62
CA GLY A 426 38.42 -14.59 8.55
C GLY A 426 38.00 -13.15 8.89
N GLY A 427 37.72 -12.88 10.18
CA GLY A 427 37.47 -11.54 10.70
C GLY A 427 38.65 -10.59 10.47
N LYS A 428 39.90 -11.04 10.71
CA LYS A 428 41.11 -10.24 10.49
C LYS A 428 41.29 -9.87 9.02
N LEU A 429 41.00 -10.81 8.12
CA LEU A 429 41.05 -10.55 6.68
C LEU A 429 40.01 -9.51 6.26
N LEU A 430 38.80 -9.59 6.79
CA LEU A 430 37.75 -8.60 6.56
C LEU A 430 38.17 -7.23 7.11
N GLU A 431 38.63 -7.14 8.36
CA GLU A 431 39.11 -5.88 8.95
C GLU A 431 40.19 -5.20 8.09
N ASN A 432 41.19 -5.97 7.63
CA ASN A 432 42.28 -5.45 6.79
C ASN A 432 41.78 -4.78 5.50
N VAL A 433 40.70 -5.28 4.89
CA VAL A 433 40.14 -4.68 3.67
C VAL A 433 39.19 -3.53 3.97
N LEU A 434 38.55 -3.51 5.14
CA LEU A 434 37.69 -2.41 5.57
C LEU A 434 38.46 -1.10 5.81
N TYR A 435 39.78 -1.16 6.03
CA TYR A 435 40.62 0.05 6.03
C TYR A 435 40.76 0.71 4.66
N LYS A 436 40.51 -0.03 3.57
CA LYS A 436 40.68 0.42 2.18
C LYS A 436 39.35 0.57 1.44
N ASN A 437 38.33 -0.21 1.78
CA ASN A 437 37.02 -0.11 1.16
C ASN A 437 36.28 1.14 1.63
N SER A 438 35.99 2.06 0.71
CA SER A 438 35.30 3.33 0.99
C SER A 438 33.82 3.33 0.63
N THR A 439 33.30 2.23 0.05
CA THR A 439 31.96 2.19 -0.55
C THR A 439 30.94 1.48 0.32
N LEU A 440 31.39 0.52 1.12
CA LEU A 440 30.54 -0.16 2.09
C LEU A 440 30.11 0.83 3.18
N THR A 441 28.81 0.95 3.40
CA THR A 441 28.20 1.82 4.42
C THR A 441 27.57 1.03 5.56
N SER A 442 27.32 -0.27 5.36
CA SER A 442 26.74 -1.15 6.36
C SER A 442 27.33 -2.55 6.26
N LEU A 443 27.93 -3.02 7.35
CA LEU A 443 28.38 -4.41 7.52
C LEU A 443 27.72 -4.98 8.76
N ARG A 444 26.94 -6.05 8.60
CA ARG A 444 26.46 -6.85 9.74
C ARG A 444 27.25 -8.15 9.81
N ILE A 445 27.89 -8.42 10.95
CA ILE A 445 28.79 -9.58 11.11
C ILE A 445 28.61 -10.30 12.47
N THR A 446 27.53 -10.02 13.18
CA THR A 446 27.14 -10.69 14.42
C THR A 446 27.20 -12.21 14.35
N SER A 447 27.61 -12.85 15.44
CA SER A 447 27.62 -14.32 15.57
C SER A 447 28.47 -15.04 14.53
N ASN A 448 29.72 -14.62 14.37
CA ASN A 448 30.69 -15.23 13.45
C ASN A 448 31.92 -15.86 14.14
N TYR A 449 31.91 -15.97 15.47
CA TYR A 449 33.07 -16.43 16.27
C TYR A 449 34.31 -15.56 16.03
N ILE A 450 34.13 -14.25 16.03
CA ILE A 450 35.21 -13.26 15.99
C ILE A 450 35.38 -12.74 17.41
N ASP A 451 36.57 -12.90 17.98
CA ASP A 451 36.93 -12.60 19.37
C ASP A 451 37.37 -11.14 19.61
N PHE A 452 37.27 -10.30 18.58
CA PHE A 452 37.56 -8.86 18.63
C PHE A 452 36.51 -8.05 17.86
N GLU A 453 36.51 -6.74 18.03
CA GLU A 453 35.64 -5.83 17.28
C GLU A 453 36.32 -5.35 16.00
N LEU A 454 35.64 -5.50 14.86
CA LEU A 454 36.15 -5.03 13.57
C LEU A 454 36.17 -3.49 13.51
N LYS A 455 37.27 -2.96 12.99
CA LYS A 455 37.45 -1.52 12.76
C LYS A 455 37.51 -1.17 11.27
N SER A 456 37.31 0.10 10.96
CA SER A 456 37.42 0.66 9.61
C SER A 456 37.84 2.14 9.68
N ASN A 457 38.51 2.61 8.64
CA ASN A 457 38.79 4.04 8.43
C ASN A 457 37.67 4.77 7.68
N ASN A 458 36.64 4.05 7.21
CA ASN A 458 35.51 4.66 6.51
C ASN A 458 34.53 5.23 7.54
N PRO A 459 34.41 6.57 7.67
CA PRO A 459 33.53 7.19 8.67
C PRO A 459 32.04 6.92 8.39
N ASN A 460 31.69 6.53 7.17
CA ASN A 460 30.31 6.23 6.78
C ASN A 460 29.96 4.74 6.94
N LEU A 461 30.90 3.89 7.33
CA LEU A 461 30.66 2.47 7.53
C LEU A 461 30.11 2.20 8.94
N LYS A 462 28.86 1.75 9.02
CA LYS A 462 28.28 1.19 10.24
C LYS A 462 28.55 -0.31 10.31
N ILE A 463 29.39 -0.72 11.27
CA ILE A 463 29.62 -2.13 11.60
C ILE A 463 28.68 -2.52 12.74
N VAL A 464 27.84 -3.53 12.52
CA VAL A 464 27.00 -4.15 13.54
C VAL A 464 27.57 -5.53 13.85
N GLN A 465 28.20 -5.62 15.01
CA GLN A 465 28.83 -6.84 15.51
C GLN A 465 28.45 -7.03 16.97
N PHE A 466 27.59 -8.02 17.24
CA PHE A 466 27.37 -8.52 18.59
C PHE A 466 28.19 -9.80 18.77
N ASN A 467 29.22 -9.72 19.61
CA ASN A 467 29.98 -10.88 20.04
C ASN A 467 29.25 -11.44 21.27
N GLY A 468 28.77 -12.68 21.22
CA GLY A 468 28.07 -13.35 22.32
C GLY A 468 28.91 -13.63 23.57
N PHE A 469 29.99 -12.88 23.80
CA PHE A 469 30.81 -12.92 25.01
C PHE A 469 30.40 -11.81 25.98
N THR A 470 29.10 -11.70 26.28
CA THR A 470 28.68 -11.12 27.55
C THR A 470 28.45 -12.28 28.51
N ASN A 471 29.30 -12.36 29.54
CA ASN A 471 29.11 -13.21 30.70
C ASN A 471 27.63 -13.24 31.13
N SER A 472 27.18 -14.43 31.49
CA SER A 472 25.99 -14.73 32.28
C SER A 472 25.30 -13.52 32.93
N THR A 473 24.15 -13.12 32.41
CA THR A 473 22.98 -12.78 33.23
C THR A 473 21.73 -13.04 32.42
N HIS A 474 20.83 -13.82 33.02
CA HIS A 474 19.51 -14.20 32.57
C HIS A 474 18.76 -13.15 31.74
N PHE A 475 18.17 -13.59 30.64
CA PHE A 475 16.82 -13.16 30.29
C PHE A 475 15.94 -14.39 30.01
N PRO A 476 14.68 -14.38 30.48
CA PRO A 476 13.82 -15.55 30.46
C PRO A 476 13.22 -15.76 29.07
N LEU A 477 13.11 -17.04 28.71
CA LEU A 477 12.22 -17.51 27.65
C LEU A 477 10.79 -17.14 28.05
N TYR A 478 10.15 -16.27 27.27
CA TYR A 478 8.69 -16.20 27.24
C TYR A 478 8.21 -17.13 26.13
N GLY A 479 7.35 -18.08 26.54
CA GLY A 479 6.61 -18.98 25.65
C GLY A 479 5.33 -18.36 25.12
#